data_AF-A0A1I5S6F0-F1
#
_entry.id   AF-A0A1I5S6F0-F1
#
_cell.length_a   1.000
_cell.length_b   1.000
_cell.length_c   1.000
_cell.angle_alpha   90.00
_cell.angle_beta   90.00
_cell.angle_gamma   90.00
#
_symmetry.space_group_name_H-M   'P 1'
#
loop_
_entity.id
_entity.type
_entity.pdbx_description
1 polymer ?
#
loop_
_entity_poly.entity_id
_entity_poly.type
_entity_poly.pdbx_seq_one_letter_code
_entity_poly.pdbx_strand_id
1 'polypeptide(L)' 'MNIQIWGTKKCNDTKKAECFFKECNIKFQFIDLKEKEIKLLINSS' A
#
# COMPACT_ATOMS: atom_id res chain seq x y z
N MET A 1 -15.69 5.19 0.31
CA MET A 1 -14.69 5.58 1.32
C MET A 1 -13.35 5.68 0.63
N ASN A 2 -12.58 6.75 0.84
CA ASN A 2 -11.29 6.95 0.19
C ASN A 2 -10.17 6.46 1.11
N ILE A 3 -10.09 5.13 1.30
CA ILE A 3 -9.14 4.51 2.22
C ILE A 3 -7.90 4.06 1.44
N GLN A 4 -6.73 4.49 1.91
CA GLN A 4 -5.43 4.12 1.34
C GLN A 4 -4.55 3.50 2.42
N ILE A 5 -3.95 2.36 2.09
CA ILE A 5 -3.00 1.65 2.95
C ILE A 5 -1.61 1.87 2.38
N TRP A 6 -0.73 2.47 3.17
CA TRP A 6 0.65 2.74 2.78
C TRP A 6 1.54 1.74 3.52
N GLY A 7 2.38 1.03 2.78
CA GLY A 7 3.22 0.02 3.40
C GLY A 7 4.20 -0.61 2.42
N THR A 8 4.77 -1.74 2.83
CA THR A 8 5.62 -2.54 1.95
C THR A 8 5.12 -3.98 2.00
N LYS A 9 5.16 -4.67 0.86
CA LYS A 9 4.73 -6.09 0.78
C LYS A 9 5.51 -7.05 1.69
N LYS A 10 6.67 -6.64 2.20
CA LYS A 10 7.53 -7.42 3.09
C LYS A 10 7.08 -7.35 4.57
N CYS A 11 6.25 -6.37 4.94
CA CYS A 11 5.80 -6.19 6.32
C CYS A 11 4.56 -7.03 6.63
N ASN A 12 4.65 -7.88 7.66
CA ASN A 12 3.52 -8.71 8.09
C ASN A 12 2.34 -7.89 8.61
N ASP A 13 2.60 -6.73 9.21
CA ASP A 13 1.53 -5.85 9.73
C ASP A 13 0.74 -5.21 8.59
N THR A 14 1.41 -4.87 7.48
CA THR A 14 0.74 -4.42 6.25
C THR A 14 -0.17 -5.51 5.68
N LYS A 15 0.28 -6.77 5.64
CA LYS A 15 -0.57 -7.91 5.21
C LYS A 15 -1.78 -8.11 6.12
N LYS A 16 -1.62 -7.99 7.44
CA LYS A 16 -2.74 -8.07 8.39
C LYS A 16 -3.76 -6.96 8.13
N ALA A 17 -3.29 -5.74 7.91
CA ALA A 17 -4.17 -4.62 7.55
C ALA A 17 -4.94 -4.92 6.26
N GLU A 18 -4.26 -5.35 5.19
CA GLU A 18 -4.92 -5.72 3.93
C GLU A 18 -5.97 -6.83 4.11
N CYS A 19 -5.67 -7.88 4.89
CA CYS A 19 -6.64 -8.95 5.18
C CYS A 19 -7.87 -8.42 5.90
N PHE A 20 -7.68 -7.60 6.95
CA PHE A 20 -8.79 -7.00 7.68
C PHE A 20 -9.72 -6.20 6.75
N PHE A 21 -9.16 -5.32 5.90
CA PHE A 21 -9.99 -4.55 4.96
C PHE A 21 -10.65 -5.41 3.87
N LYS A 22 -10.02 -6.50 3.44
CA LYS A 22 -10.62 -7.49 2.52
C LYS A 22 -11.76 -8.25 3.17
N GLU A 23 -11.58 -8.74 4.39
CA GLU A 23 -12.61 -9.46 5.15
C GLU A 23 -13.79 -8.56 5.52
N CYS A 24 -13.53 -7.28 5.83
CA CYS A 24 -14.57 -6.29 6.03
C CYS A 24 -15.24 -5.83 4.71
N ASN A 25 -14.82 -6.32 3.55
CA ASN A 25 -15.33 -5.96 2.22
C ASN A 25 -15.28 -4.44 1.93
N ILE A 26 -14.26 -3.77 2.47
CA ILE A 26 -14.05 -2.32 2.31
C ILE A 26 -13.12 -2.10 1.12
N LYS A 27 -13.51 -1.24 0.17
CA LYS A 27 -12.63 -0.83 -0.93
C LYS A 27 -11.47 0.00 -0.39
N PHE A 28 -10.24 -0.45 -0.62
CA PHE A 28 -9.01 0.27 -0.28
C PHE A 28 -8.03 0.28 -1.46
N GLN A 29 -7.12 1.25 -1.46
CA GLN A 29 -5.97 1.27 -2.38
C GLN A 29 -4.70 0.98 -1.60
N PHE A 30 -3.93 -0.02 -2.02
CA PHE A 30 -2.62 -0.31 -1.44
C PHE A 30 -1.53 0.43 -2.23
N ILE A 31 -0.71 1.20 -1.53
CA ILE A 31 0.42 1.93 -2.12
C ILE A 31 1.70 1.37 -1.50
N ASP A 32 2.52 0.72 -2.33
CA ASP A 32 3.83 0.27 -1.92
C ASP A 32 4.82 1.44 -1.89
N LEU A 33 5.36 1.72 -0.70
CA LEU A 33 6.28 2.83 -0.45
C LEU A 33 7.58 2.69 -1.25
N LYS A 34 8.04 1.46 -1.48
CA LYS A 34 9.30 1.20 -2.19
C LYS A 34 9.16 1.50 -3.68
N GLU A 35 7.99 1.17 -4.24
CA GLU A 35 7.67 1.47 -5.64
C GLU A 35 7.48 2.98 -5.88
N LYS A 36 6.94 3.70 -4.88
CA LYS A 36 6.81 5.17 -4.94
C LYS A 36 8.15 5.89 -4.91
N GLU A 37 9.09 5.42 -4.10
CA GLU A 37 10.44 6.02 -4.01
C GLU A 37 11.20 5.89 -5.34
N ILE A 38 11.13 4.71 -5.96
CA ILE A 38 11.74 4.47 -7.28
C ILE A 38 11.12 5.38 -8.34
N LYS A 39 9.80 5.60 -8.28
CA LYS A 39 9.11 6.45 -9.26
C LYS A 39 9.52 7.92 -9.17
N LEU A 40 9.91 8.43 -8.00
CA LEU A 40 10.39 9.81 -7.88
C LEU A 40 11.80 9.98 -8.47
N LEU A 41 12.66 8.96 -8.30
CA LEU A 41 14.03 8.97 -8.81
C LEU A 41 14.07 8.94 -10.34
N ILE A 42 13.24 8.13 -11.01
CA ILE A 42 13.23 8.04 -12.48
C ILE A 42 12.67 9.27 -13.20
N ASN A 43 11.84 10.09 -12.53
CA ASN A 43 11.27 11.31 -13.14
C ASN A 43 12.14 12.55 -12.90
N SER A 44 13.25 12.40 -12.18
CA SER A 44 14.20 13.48 -11.87
C SER A 44 15.52 13.34 -12.65
N SER A 45 15.58 12.43 -13.62
CA SER A 45 16.74 12.22 -14.53
C SER A 45 16.40 12.60 -15.95
#